data_AF-A0A838UF99-F1
#
_entry.id   AF-A0A838UF99-F1
#
_cell.length_a   1.000
_cell.length_b   1.000
_cell.length_c   1.000
_cell.angle_alpha   90.00
_cell.angle_beta   90.00
_cell.angle_gamma   90.00
#
_symmetry.space_group_name_H-M   'P 1'
#
loop_
_entity.id
_entity.type
_entity.pdbx_description
1 polymer ?
#
loop_
_entity_poly.entity_id
_entity_poly.type
_entity_poly.pdbx_seq_one_letter_code
_entity_poly.pdbx_strand_id
1 'polypeptide(L)'
;METGFHDAEVRLLDELRRLRRGARSATAKPTRGQPRLTPGQRIADRVAATMGSWPFIIAQSTLLAAWIILNVTAFVQRWDPYPFILLNLALSFQAAYAAPFIMMSQNRQQDIDRQAAETDHGVNIKAELEIELLHQKVDELREKEVLALTEAIGRLTEAFERSRNRA
;
A
#
# COMPACT_ATOMS: atom_id res chain seq x y z
N MET A 1 31.95 -19.05 29.51
CA MET A 1 31.68 -19.82 28.28
C MET A 1 30.34 -19.45 27.62
N GLU A 2 29.52 -18.55 28.20
CA GLU A 2 28.19 -18.17 27.69
C GLU A 2 28.16 -17.15 26.54
N THR A 3 29.24 -16.41 26.28
CA THR A 3 29.24 -15.30 25.31
C THR A 3 29.23 -15.74 23.85
N GLY A 4 29.77 -16.92 23.52
CA GLY A 4 29.87 -17.40 22.14
C GLY A 4 28.54 -17.88 21.54
N PHE A 5 27.62 -18.39 22.36
CA PHE A 5 26.30 -18.83 21.90
C PHE A 5 25.39 -17.64 21.56
N HIS A 6 25.45 -16.59 22.38
CA HIS A 6 24.64 -15.39 22.17
C HIS A 6 25.06 -14.61 20.92
N ASP A 7 26.36 -14.54 20.63
CA ASP A 7 26.87 -13.93 19.40
C ASP A 7 26.51 -14.73 18.13
N ALA A 8 26.43 -16.06 18.23
CA ALA A 8 26.01 -16.91 17.11
C ALA A 8 24.51 -16.73 16.80
N GLU A 9 23.68 -16.61 17.84
CA GLU A 9 22.23 -16.40 17.72
C GLU A 9 21.90 -15.04 17.09
N VAL A 10 22.61 -13.97 17.51
CA VAL A 10 22.43 -12.62 16.94
C VAL A 10 22.79 -12.60 15.45
N ARG A 11 23.84 -13.32 15.04
CA ARG A 11 24.23 -13.43 13.61
C ARG A 11 23.19 -14.20 12.78
N LEU A 12 22.68 -15.31 13.32
CA LEU A 12 21.62 -16.10 12.69
C LEU A 12 20.34 -15.29 12.51
N LEU A 13 19.96 -14.52 13.53
CA LEU A 13 18.81 -13.63 13.46
C LEU A 13 18.98 -12.55 12.38
N ASP A 14 20.19 -11.99 12.24
CA ASP A 14 20.44 -10.96 11.24
C ASP A 14 20.49 -11.52 9.81
N GLU A 15 21.00 -12.74 9.64
CA GLU A 15 20.96 -13.48 8.38
C GLU A 15 19.52 -13.85 7.96
N LEU A 16 18.69 -14.33 8.91
CA LEU A 16 17.27 -14.56 8.69
C LEU A 16 16.51 -13.28 8.33
N ARG A 17 16.86 -12.14 8.93
CA ARG A 17 16.29 -10.82 8.56
C ARG A 17 16.67 -10.40 7.15
N ARG A 18 17.88 -10.72 6.68
CA ARG A 18 18.34 -10.44 5.31
C ARG A 18 17.60 -11.32 4.29
N LEU A 19 17.48 -12.62 4.58
CA LEU A 19 16.73 -13.57 3.73
C LEU A 19 15.24 -13.19 3.65
N ARG A 20 14.64 -12.78 4.77
CA ARG A 20 13.26 -12.28 4.83
C ARG A 20 13.05 -11.00 4.01
N ARG A 21 14.01 -10.06 4.03
CA ARG A 21 13.97 -8.86 3.17
C ARG A 21 14.01 -9.21 1.69
N GLY A 22 14.80 -10.21 1.31
CA GLY A 22 14.85 -10.75 -0.05
C GLY A 22 13.53 -11.41 -0.47
N ALA A 23 12.96 -12.25 0.40
CA ALA A 23 11.67 -12.92 0.16
C ALA A 23 10.51 -11.93 0.04
N ARG A 24 10.41 -10.93 0.95
CA ARG A 24 9.41 -9.85 0.83
C ARG A 24 9.56 -9.06 -0.47
N SER A 25 10.79 -8.77 -0.91
CA SER A 25 11.01 -8.09 -2.20
C SER A 25 10.61 -8.95 -3.40
N ALA A 26 10.75 -10.28 -3.32
CA ALA A 26 10.33 -11.19 -4.38
C ALA A 26 8.80 -11.30 -4.47
N THR A 27 8.09 -11.30 -3.34
CA THR A 27 6.62 -11.33 -3.27
C THR A 27 5.98 -9.97 -3.55
N ALA A 28 6.69 -8.87 -3.25
CA ALA A 28 6.26 -7.51 -3.55
C ALA A 28 6.41 -7.11 -5.02
N LYS A 29 6.65 -8.06 -5.94
CA LYS A 29 6.56 -7.76 -7.37
C LYS A 29 5.08 -7.53 -7.66
N PRO A 30 4.63 -6.27 -7.84
CA PRO A 30 3.26 -6.06 -8.24
C PRO A 30 3.19 -6.65 -9.63
N THR A 31 2.33 -7.64 -9.82
CA THR A 31 1.94 -8.10 -11.16
C THR A 31 1.22 -6.93 -11.82
N ARG A 32 1.98 -5.94 -12.28
CA ARG A 32 1.55 -4.93 -13.24
C ARG A 32 1.44 -5.65 -14.58
N GLY A 33 0.48 -6.56 -14.68
CA GLY A 33 -0.22 -6.74 -15.95
C GLY A 33 -0.94 -5.43 -16.17
N GLN A 34 -0.25 -4.44 -16.76
CA GLN A 34 -0.87 -3.19 -17.15
C GLN A 34 -2.04 -3.60 -18.04
N PRO A 35 -3.30 -3.44 -17.60
CA PRO A 35 -4.42 -3.62 -18.52
C PRO A 35 -4.11 -2.63 -19.63
N ARG A 36 -4.16 -3.07 -20.90
CA ARG A 36 -3.99 -2.17 -22.04
C ARG A 36 -4.93 -0.99 -21.84
N LEU A 37 -4.39 0.14 -21.36
CA LEU A 37 -5.19 1.28 -20.99
C LEU A 37 -5.91 1.73 -22.25
N THR A 38 -7.24 1.69 -22.22
CA THR A 38 -8.00 2.23 -23.33
C THR A 38 -7.65 3.73 -23.46
N PRO A 39 -7.71 4.32 -24.66
CA PRO A 39 -7.42 5.74 -24.83
C PRO A 39 -8.20 6.63 -23.86
N GLY A 40 -9.46 6.25 -23.56
CA GLY A 40 -10.30 6.92 -22.56
C GLY A 40 -9.75 6.84 -21.14
N GLN A 41 -9.19 5.70 -20.72
CA GLN A 41 -8.57 5.57 -19.39
C GLN A 41 -7.31 6.45 -19.25
N ARG A 42 -6.51 6.59 -20.31
CA ARG A 42 -5.33 7.49 -20.28
C ARG A 42 -5.71 8.97 -20.16
N ILE A 43 -6.79 9.37 -20.84
CA ILE A 43 -7.32 10.72 -20.75
C ILE A 43 -7.91 10.95 -19.35
N ALA A 44 -8.69 10.00 -18.83
CA ALA A 44 -9.25 10.07 -17.48
C ALA A 44 -8.16 10.18 -16.40
N ASP A 45 -7.10 9.37 -16.46
CA ASP A 45 -5.99 9.43 -15.51
C ASP A 45 -5.27 10.81 -15.55
N ARG A 46 -5.15 11.41 -16.74
CA ARG A 46 -4.55 12.74 -16.90
C ARG A 46 -5.48 13.88 -16.47
N VAL A 47 -6.78 13.74 -16.66
CA VAL A 47 -7.81 14.70 -16.21
C VAL A 47 -7.97 14.63 -14.69
N ALA A 48 -7.96 13.44 -14.09
CA ALA A 48 -7.97 13.23 -12.64
C ALA A 48 -6.77 13.91 -11.97
N ALA A 49 -5.57 13.73 -12.52
CA ALA A 49 -4.36 14.36 -12.02
C ALA A 49 -4.36 15.89 -12.15
N THR A 50 -5.10 16.45 -13.11
CA THR A 50 -5.13 17.90 -13.37
C THR A 50 -6.27 18.61 -12.61
N MET A 51 -7.47 18.02 -12.50
CA MET A 51 -8.60 18.61 -11.77
C MET A 51 -8.35 18.74 -10.26
N GLY A 52 -7.52 17.89 -9.66
CA GLY A 52 -7.17 17.96 -8.23
C GLY A 52 -6.02 18.92 -7.90
N SER A 53 -5.46 19.63 -8.89
CA SER A 53 -4.23 20.40 -8.72
C SER A 53 -4.49 21.90 -8.52
N TRP A 54 -3.82 22.52 -7.55
CA TRP A 54 -3.77 23.97 -7.35
C TRP A 54 -3.51 24.80 -8.64
N PRO A 55 -2.59 24.42 -9.54
CA PRO A 55 -2.37 25.17 -10.78
C PRO A 55 -3.57 25.19 -11.74
N PHE A 56 -4.43 24.16 -11.74
CA PHE A 56 -5.63 24.14 -12.59
C PHE A 56 -6.63 25.21 -12.16
N ILE A 57 -6.85 25.36 -10.85
CA ILE A 57 -7.74 26.39 -10.29
C ILE A 57 -7.23 27.78 -10.66
N ILE A 58 -5.92 28.03 -10.48
CA ILE A 58 -5.30 29.33 -10.80
C ILE A 58 -5.41 29.64 -12.30
N ALA A 59 -5.15 28.67 -13.18
CA ALA A 59 -5.27 28.85 -14.62
C ALA A 59 -6.71 29.19 -15.04
N GLN A 60 -7.71 28.47 -14.49
CA GLN A 60 -9.11 28.71 -14.81
C GLN A 60 -9.59 30.07 -14.29
N SER A 61 -9.20 30.44 -13.07
CA SER A 61 -9.51 31.76 -12.50
C SER A 61 -8.87 32.89 -13.30
N THR A 62 -7.63 32.71 -13.78
CA THR A 62 -6.93 33.71 -14.62
C THR A 62 -7.61 33.85 -15.98
N LEU A 63 -8.00 32.73 -16.62
CA LEU A 63 -8.73 32.76 -17.88
C LEU A 63 -10.07 33.48 -17.74
N LEU A 64 -10.81 33.20 -16.66
CA LEU A 64 -12.09 33.86 -16.37
C LEU A 64 -11.89 35.37 -16.14
N ALA A 65 -10.90 35.75 -15.33
CA ALA A 65 -10.58 37.14 -15.07
C ALA A 65 -10.15 37.88 -16.34
N ALA A 66 -9.30 37.26 -17.18
CA ALA A 66 -8.89 37.82 -18.46
C ALA A 66 -10.08 38.00 -19.41
N TRP A 67 -11.01 37.05 -19.45
CA TRP A 67 -12.23 37.14 -20.25
C TRP A 67 -13.12 38.30 -19.80
N ILE A 68 -13.34 38.45 -18.48
CA ILE A 68 -14.10 39.56 -17.91
C ILE A 68 -13.43 40.90 -18.25
N ILE A 69 -12.11 41.02 -18.06
CA ILE A 69 -11.36 42.24 -18.35
C ILE A 69 -11.49 42.62 -19.84
N LEU A 70 -11.31 41.66 -20.74
CA LEU A 70 -11.38 41.86 -22.20
C LEU A 70 -12.79 42.27 -22.66
N ASN A 71 -13.83 41.71 -22.02
CA ASN A 71 -15.22 42.07 -22.29
C ASN A 71 -15.57 43.48 -21.77
N VAL A 72 -15.08 43.84 -20.57
CA VAL A 72 -15.32 45.16 -19.93
C VAL A 72 -14.52 46.29 -20.60
N THR A 73 -13.29 46.03 -21.06
CA THR A 73 -12.44 47.05 -21.72
C THR A 73 -12.85 47.39 -23.16
N ALA A 74 -13.97 46.83 -23.66
CA ALA A 74 -14.64 47.25 -24.89
C ALA A 74 -13.75 47.26 -26.15
N PHE A 75 -12.72 46.42 -26.22
CA PHE A 75 -11.84 46.35 -27.39
C PHE A 75 -12.51 45.69 -28.61
N VAL A 76 -13.61 44.96 -28.41
CA VAL A 76 -14.43 44.36 -29.46
C VAL A 76 -15.90 44.65 -29.12
N GLN A 77 -16.59 45.36 -30.02
CA GLN A 77 -17.97 45.83 -29.86
C GLN A 77 -18.90 44.88 -29.06
N ARG A 78 -19.30 45.27 -27.84
CA ARG A 78 -20.52 44.85 -27.10
C ARG A 78 -21.06 43.45 -27.43
N TRP A 79 -20.20 42.45 -27.45
CA TRP A 79 -20.58 41.11 -27.91
C TRP A 79 -21.41 40.36 -26.86
N ASP A 80 -21.33 40.78 -25.59
CA ASP A 80 -22.12 40.23 -24.48
C ASP A 80 -22.55 41.35 -23.49
N PRO A 81 -23.64 42.09 -23.79
CA PRO A 81 -24.18 43.12 -22.89
C PRO A 81 -24.60 42.53 -21.53
N TYR A 82 -24.63 43.36 -20.48
CA TYR A 82 -25.13 42.96 -19.16
C TYR A 82 -26.55 42.35 -19.30
N PRO A 83 -26.80 41.08 -18.89
CA PRO A 83 -26.08 40.28 -17.90
C PRO A 83 -25.35 39.06 -18.52
N PHE A 84 -24.24 39.27 -19.25
CA PHE A 84 -23.26 38.25 -19.71
C PHE A 84 -23.85 36.85 -19.99
N ILE A 85 -24.78 36.77 -20.94
CA ILE A 85 -25.58 35.56 -21.17
C ILE A 85 -24.70 34.41 -21.68
N LEU A 86 -23.68 34.73 -22.49
CA LEU A 86 -22.78 33.73 -23.08
C LEU A 86 -21.82 33.18 -22.03
N LEU A 87 -21.31 34.04 -21.14
CA LEU A 87 -20.46 33.60 -20.02
C LEU A 87 -21.24 32.67 -19.08
N ASN A 88 -22.49 33.00 -18.77
CA ASN A 88 -23.34 32.18 -17.92
C ASN A 88 -23.65 30.82 -18.57
N LEU A 89 -23.92 30.81 -19.89
CA LEU A 89 -24.12 29.59 -20.65
C LEU A 89 -22.84 28.71 -20.68
N ALA A 90 -21.68 29.33 -20.91
CA ALA A 90 -20.40 28.64 -20.94
C ALA A 90 -20.05 28.03 -19.57
N LEU A 91 -20.25 28.76 -18.48
CA LEU A 91 -20.03 28.27 -17.12
C LEU A 91 -21.00 27.14 -16.75
N SER A 92 -22.27 27.26 -17.15
CA SER A 92 -23.27 26.22 -16.95
C SER A 92 -22.88 24.92 -17.68
N PHE A 93 -22.43 25.03 -18.93
CA PHE A 93 -21.92 23.89 -19.70
C PHE A 93 -20.65 23.30 -19.07
N GLN A 94 -19.71 24.15 -18.65
CA GLN A 94 -18.48 23.71 -17.98
C GLN A 94 -18.79 22.90 -16.71
N ALA A 95 -19.72 23.38 -15.87
CA ALA A 95 -20.14 22.68 -14.67
C ALA A 95 -20.85 21.35 -14.98
N ALA A 96 -21.72 21.33 -16.00
CA ALA A 96 -22.43 20.13 -16.43
C ALA A 96 -21.47 18.99 -16.85
N TYR A 97 -20.36 19.32 -17.54
CA TYR A 97 -19.34 18.33 -17.92
C TYR A 97 -18.38 17.99 -16.78
N ALA A 98 -18.17 18.89 -15.82
CA ALA A 98 -17.27 18.64 -14.70
C ALA A 98 -17.73 17.44 -13.85
N ALA A 99 -19.04 17.34 -13.54
CA ALA A 99 -19.55 16.28 -12.68
C ALA A 99 -19.32 14.84 -13.22
N PRO A 100 -19.62 14.51 -14.49
CA PRO A 100 -19.27 13.22 -15.07
C PRO A 100 -17.78 12.93 -15.09
N PHE A 101 -16.93 13.93 -15.39
CA PHE A 101 -15.48 13.74 -15.37
C PHE A 101 -14.96 13.42 -13.96
N ILE A 102 -15.46 14.14 -12.95
CA ILE A 102 -15.15 13.88 -11.54
C ILE A 102 -15.61 12.46 -11.17
N MET A 103 -16.83 12.07 -11.55
CA MET A 103 -17.37 10.74 -11.25
C MET A 103 -16.56 9.62 -11.93
N MET A 104 -16.14 9.81 -13.19
CA MET A 104 -15.28 8.84 -13.88
C MET A 104 -13.90 8.73 -13.24
N SER A 105 -13.32 9.86 -12.83
CA SER A 105 -12.05 9.90 -12.08
C SER A 105 -12.17 9.19 -10.72
N GLN A 106 -13.27 9.40 -10.01
CA GLN A 106 -13.53 8.76 -8.72
C GLN A 106 -13.73 7.25 -8.88
N ASN A 107 -14.57 6.81 -9.83
CA ASN A 107 -14.81 5.40 -10.09
C ASN A 107 -13.52 4.66 -10.45
N ARG A 108 -12.63 5.33 -11.21
CA ARG A 108 -11.29 4.83 -11.53
C ARG A 108 -10.40 4.70 -10.30
N GLN A 109 -10.37 5.72 -9.44
CA GLN A 109 -9.57 5.67 -8.21
C GLN A 109 -10.07 4.56 -7.27
N GLN A 110 -11.40 4.40 -7.14
CA GLN A 110 -12.01 3.33 -6.34
C GLN A 110 -11.64 1.93 -6.86
N ASP A 111 -11.60 1.73 -8.18
CA ASP A 111 -11.17 0.45 -8.76
C ASP A 111 -9.70 0.13 -8.46
N ILE A 112 -8.82 1.14 -8.52
CA ILE A 112 -7.40 0.98 -8.16
C ILE A 112 -7.27 0.65 -6.67
N ASP A 113 -7.97 1.37 -5.81
CA ASP A 113 -7.94 1.19 -4.36
C ASP A 113 -8.49 -0.20 -3.98
N ARG A 114 -9.54 -0.67 -4.66
CA ARG A 114 -10.08 -2.03 -4.46
C ARG A 114 -9.07 -3.11 -4.83
N GLN A 115 -8.41 -3.00 -5.98
CA GLN A 115 -7.38 -3.97 -6.39
C GLN A 115 -6.19 -3.99 -5.43
N ALA A 116 -5.79 -2.82 -4.92
CA ALA A 116 -4.75 -2.71 -3.90
C ALA A 116 -5.17 -3.41 -2.61
N ALA A 117 -6.42 -3.19 -2.16
CA ALA A 117 -6.96 -3.83 -0.97
C ALA A 117 -7.08 -5.35 -1.10
N GLU A 118 -7.51 -5.88 -2.25
CA GLU A 118 -7.56 -7.32 -2.52
C GLU A 118 -6.16 -7.95 -2.47
N THR A 119 -5.17 -7.26 -3.04
CA THR A 119 -3.78 -7.73 -3.01
C THR A 119 -3.23 -7.74 -1.58
N ASP A 120 -3.46 -6.66 -0.82
CA ASP A 120 -3.01 -6.54 0.57
C ASP A 120 -3.66 -7.59 1.46
N HIS A 121 -4.96 -7.84 1.29
CA HIS A 121 -5.68 -8.91 1.97
C HIS A 121 -5.05 -10.28 1.70
N GLY A 122 -4.75 -10.59 0.44
CA GLY A 122 -4.10 -11.86 0.08
C GLY A 122 -2.69 -12.02 0.68
N VAL A 123 -1.94 -10.92 0.82
CA VAL A 123 -0.64 -10.92 1.51
C VAL A 123 -0.82 -11.13 3.01
N ASN A 124 -1.82 -10.50 3.62
CA ASN A 124 -2.09 -10.62 5.05
C ASN A 124 -2.46 -12.05 5.45
N ILE A 125 -3.36 -12.70 4.70
CA ILE A 125 -3.74 -14.10 4.94
C ILE A 125 -2.52 -15.04 4.82
N LYS A 126 -1.66 -14.81 3.84
CA LYS A 126 -0.42 -15.60 3.70
C LYS A 126 0.53 -15.39 4.88
N ALA A 127 0.66 -14.15 5.35
CA ALA A 127 1.49 -13.84 6.51
C ALA A 127 0.94 -14.48 7.79
N GLU A 128 -0.39 -14.48 7.96
CA GLU A 128 -1.06 -15.16 9.08
C GLU A 128 -0.77 -16.66 9.10
N LEU A 129 -0.93 -17.34 7.95
CA LEU A 129 -0.60 -18.76 7.83
C LEU A 129 0.89 -19.06 8.09
N GLU A 130 1.80 -18.19 7.62
CA GLU A 130 3.23 -18.35 7.88
C GLU A 130 3.56 -18.20 9.37
N ILE A 131 2.87 -17.29 10.08
CA ILE A 131 3.01 -17.12 11.54
C ILE A 131 2.47 -18.34 12.29
N GLU A 132 1.34 -18.90 11.86
CA GLU A 132 0.76 -20.11 12.47
C GLU A 132 1.71 -21.30 12.30
N LEU A 133 2.25 -21.51 11.10
CA LEU A 133 3.25 -22.54 10.84
C LEU A 133 4.54 -22.35 11.66
N LEU A 134 4.95 -21.09 11.89
CA LEU A 134 6.08 -20.80 12.76
C LEU A 134 5.79 -21.15 14.22
N HIS A 135 4.60 -20.84 14.73
CA HIS A 135 4.19 -21.23 16.09
C HIS A 135 4.21 -22.75 16.25
N GLN A 136 3.61 -23.48 15.32
CA GLN A 136 3.62 -24.95 15.36
C GLN A 136 5.04 -25.51 15.41
N LYS A 137 5.96 -24.99 14.59
CA LYS A 137 7.37 -25.42 14.61
C LYS A 137 8.08 -25.08 15.92
N VAL A 138 7.78 -23.93 16.53
CA VAL A 138 8.33 -23.54 17.82
C VAL A 138 7.83 -24.47 18.92
N ASP A 139 6.55 -24.80 18.91
CA ASP A 139 5.95 -25.72 19.88
C ASP A 139 6.54 -27.13 19.75
N GLU A 140 6.71 -27.63 18.52
CA GLU A 140 7.38 -28.91 18.26
C GLU A 140 8.84 -28.93 18.75
N LEU A 141 9.57 -27.83 18.61
CA LEU A 141 10.94 -27.71 19.13
C LEU A 141 10.95 -27.68 20.66
N ARG A 142 10.00 -26.96 21.27
CA ARG A 142 9.87 -26.86 22.73
C ARG A 142 9.54 -28.21 23.35
N GLU A 143 8.65 -28.98 22.74
CA GLU A 143 8.31 -30.32 23.21
C GLU A 143 9.54 -31.25 23.18
N LYS A 144 10.33 -31.20 22.10
CA LYS A 144 11.59 -31.96 21.98
C LYS A 144 12.62 -31.55 23.03
N GLU A 145 12.77 -30.26 23.31
CA GLU A 145 13.66 -29.77 24.36
C GLU A 145 13.22 -30.25 25.74
N VAL A 146 11.92 -30.17 26.06
CA VAL A 146 11.37 -30.62 27.34
C VAL A 146 11.58 -32.13 27.54
N LEU A 147 11.37 -32.92 26.48
CA LEU A 147 11.65 -34.36 26.50
C LEU A 147 13.13 -34.65 26.75
N ALA A 148 14.03 -33.96 26.05
CA ALA A 148 15.48 -34.13 26.23
C ALA A 148 15.94 -33.74 27.65
N LEU A 149 15.39 -32.65 28.20
CA LEU A 149 15.63 -32.22 29.59
C LEU A 149 15.14 -33.26 30.60
N THR A 150 13.95 -33.81 30.39
CA THR A 150 13.37 -34.83 31.27
C THR A 150 14.22 -36.10 31.27
N GLU A 151 14.67 -36.54 30.10
CA GLU A 151 15.54 -37.72 29.96
C GLU A 151 16.91 -37.49 30.61
N ALA A 152 17.49 -36.29 30.46
CA ALA A 152 18.75 -35.93 31.10
C ALA A 152 18.64 -35.94 32.64
N ILE A 153 17.55 -35.39 33.20
CA ILE A 153 17.27 -35.44 34.63
C ILE A 153 17.09 -36.88 35.11
N GLY A 154 16.38 -37.73 34.35
CA GLY A 154 16.22 -39.15 34.65
C GLY A 154 17.57 -39.87 34.73
N ARG A 155 18.43 -39.69 33.72
CA ARG A 155 19.79 -40.29 33.69
C ARG A 155 20.66 -39.83 34.87
N LEU A 156 20.60 -38.56 35.24
CA LEU A 156 21.33 -38.03 36.40
C LEU A 156 20.83 -38.64 37.71
N THR A 157 19.51 -38.81 37.84
CA THR A 157 18.89 -39.41 39.03
C THR A 157 19.33 -40.87 39.20
N GLU A 158 19.26 -41.67 38.13
CA GLU A 158 19.74 -43.07 38.16
C GLU A 158 21.23 -43.20 38.47
N ALA A 159 22.06 -42.26 37.98
CA ALA A 159 23.49 -42.24 38.28
C ALA A 159 23.73 -41.94 39.77
N PHE A 160 22.97 -40.99 40.35
CA PHE A 160 23.02 -40.66 41.77
C PHE A 160 22.62 -41.85 42.64
N GLU A 161 21.51 -42.52 42.33
CA GLU A 161 21.05 -43.69 43.08
C GLU A 161 22.05 -44.84 43.04
N ARG A 162 22.66 -45.08 41.87
CA ARG A 162 23.74 -46.08 41.73
C ARG A 162 24.97 -45.73 42.58
N SER A 163 25.32 -44.46 42.72
CA SER A 163 26.43 -44.05 43.59
C SER A 163 26.08 -44.23 45.07
N ARG A 164 24.84 -43.91 45.46
CA ARG A 164 24.34 -44.05 46.82
C ARG A 164 24.27 -45.50 47.28
N ASN A 165 23.84 -46.42 46.42
CA ASN A 165 23.78 -47.85 46.74
C ASN A 165 25.15 -48.55 46.81
N ARG A 166 26.23 -47.88 46.39
CA ARG A 166 27.61 -48.41 46.43
C ARG A 166 28.41 -47.90 47.63
N ALA A 167 27.86 -46.98 48.42
CA ALA A 167 28.44 -46.47 49.66
C ALA A 167 27.78 -47.15 50.87
#